data_AF-A0A483EXL0-F1
#
_entry.id   AF-A0A483EXL0-F1
#
_cell.length_a   1.000
_cell.length_b   1.000
_cell.length_c   1.000
_cell.angle_alpha   90.00
_cell.angle_beta   90.00
_cell.angle_gamma   90.00
#
_symmetry.space_group_name_H-M   'P 1'
#
loop_
_entity.id
_entity.type
_entity.pdbx_description
1 polymer ?
#
loop_
_entity_poly.entity_id
_entity_poly.type
_entity_poly.pdbx_seq_one_letter_code
_entity_poly.pdbx_strand_id
1 'polypeptide(L)'
;MDSRKYKIKETVDIFISNEDNTDNVKLTFHVMTTRDRLEIKTNKNVARFIASLDGIKTINDIVTEMGSLRSKDVDKLIAFLLNQHFIYDVNNICDIEPRFSRQITFWDDFVLERPGVDTQHILESKKVVLFGCGAVGAKIIEILVRAGVKNIVLVDYKSLSKSNAARHCYYNYKKIGKPKVDVLSEFLSWIDSRVIITKHFEKLIPPTYL
;
A
#
# COMPACT_ATOMS: atom_id res chain seq x y z
N MET A 1 -30.93 -1.12 11.74
CA MET A 1 -30.40 -2.34 11.10
C MET A 1 -29.51 -1.89 9.97
N ASP A 2 -28.22 -2.17 10.09
CA ASP A 2 -27.16 -1.49 9.36
C ASP A 2 -27.09 -1.98 7.90
N SER A 3 -27.25 -1.07 6.93
CA SER A 3 -27.13 -1.36 5.49
C SER A 3 -25.67 -1.37 5.02
N ARG A 4 -24.72 -1.18 5.93
CA ARG A 4 -23.29 -1.16 5.62
C ARG A 4 -22.75 -2.54 5.29
N LYS A 5 -21.66 -2.52 4.55
CA LYS A 5 -20.91 -3.68 4.10
C LYS A 5 -19.50 -3.54 4.64
N TYR A 6 -19.05 -4.56 5.34
CA TYR A 6 -17.72 -4.57 5.94
C TYR A 6 -16.88 -5.67 5.30
N LYS A 7 -15.59 -5.38 5.17
CA LYS A 7 -14.62 -6.31 4.64
C LYS A 7 -13.43 -6.45 5.59
N ILE A 8 -12.95 -7.68 5.77
CA ILE A 8 -11.66 -7.93 6.45
C ILE A 8 -10.54 -7.28 5.63
N LYS A 9 -9.68 -6.51 6.32
CA LYS A 9 -8.50 -5.91 5.68
C LYS A 9 -7.63 -6.99 5.06
N GLU A 10 -7.09 -6.69 3.88
CA GLU A 10 -6.20 -7.56 3.12
C GLU A 10 -4.88 -7.84 3.86
N THR A 11 -4.55 -7.04 4.87
CA THR A 11 -3.37 -7.18 5.73
C THR A 11 -3.62 -8.07 6.95
N VAL A 12 -4.84 -8.58 7.16
CA VAL A 12 -5.22 -9.35 8.34
C VAL A 12 -5.52 -10.79 7.96
N ASP A 13 -4.69 -11.71 8.44
CA ASP A 13 -4.97 -13.13 8.40
C ASP A 13 -5.71 -13.56 9.67
N ILE A 14 -6.72 -14.43 9.52
CA ILE A 14 -7.49 -14.98 10.64
C ILE A 14 -7.35 -16.49 10.64
N PHE A 15 -6.71 -17.04 11.68
CA PHE A 15 -6.56 -18.48 11.86
C PHE A 15 -7.56 -18.98 12.91
N ILE A 16 -8.13 -20.16 12.65
CA ILE A 16 -9.07 -20.83 13.56
C ILE A 16 -8.38 -22.07 14.14
N SER A 17 -8.41 -22.20 15.45
CA SER A 17 -7.99 -23.41 16.16
C SER A 17 -9.13 -23.91 17.03
N ASN A 18 -9.40 -25.22 16.97
CA ASN A 18 -10.42 -25.85 17.81
C ASN A 18 -9.89 -25.95 19.24
N GLU A 19 -10.74 -25.68 20.23
CA GLU A 19 -10.46 -26.03 21.62
C GLU A 19 -11.12 -27.38 21.96
N ASP A 20 -10.69 -28.01 23.05
CA ASP A 20 -11.15 -29.34 23.49
C ASP A 20 -12.67 -29.41 23.75
N ASN A 21 -13.34 -28.25 23.85
CA ASN A 21 -14.80 -28.12 23.96
C ASN A 21 -15.46 -27.90 22.59
N THR A 22 -16.53 -28.66 22.31
CA THR A 22 -17.06 -28.93 20.96
C THR A 22 -17.61 -27.72 20.18
N ASP A 23 -17.92 -26.60 20.82
CA ASP A 23 -18.49 -25.41 20.16
C ASP A 23 -17.63 -24.14 20.23
N ASN A 24 -16.55 -24.17 21.02
CA ASN A 24 -15.63 -23.04 21.17
C ASN A 24 -14.44 -23.16 20.22
N VAL A 25 -14.02 -22.02 19.69
CA VAL A 25 -12.86 -21.86 18.82
C VAL A 25 -12.02 -20.70 19.32
N LYS A 26 -10.72 -20.81 19.07
CA LYS A 26 -9.78 -19.71 19.26
C LYS A 26 -9.46 -19.11 17.90
N LEU A 27 -9.81 -17.83 17.74
CA LEU A 27 -9.48 -17.02 16.57
C LEU A 27 -8.19 -16.26 16.84
N THR A 28 -7.23 -16.39 15.94
CA THR A 28 -5.99 -15.62 15.94
C THR A 28 -6.02 -14.65 14.77
N PHE A 29 -6.08 -13.36 15.07
CA PHE A 29 -5.87 -12.29 14.10
C PHE A 29 -4.37 -11.99 14.03
N HIS A 30 -3.82 -12.00 12.83
CA HIS A 30 -2.42 -11.69 12.56
C HIS A 30 -2.36 -10.58 11.50
N VAL A 31 -1.90 -9.40 11.93
CA VAL A 31 -1.70 -8.26 11.04
C VAL A 31 -0.34 -8.43 10.37
N MET A 32 -0.30 -8.82 9.10
CA MET A 32 0.93 -9.20 8.40
C MET A 32 1.97 -8.06 8.32
N THR A 33 1.49 -6.83 8.26
CA THR A 33 2.27 -5.59 8.07
C THR A 33 3.03 -5.20 9.33
N THR A 34 2.34 -5.16 10.49
CA THR A 34 2.94 -4.83 11.79
C THR A 34 3.45 -6.04 12.55
N ARG A 35 3.01 -7.25 12.16
CA ARG A 35 3.18 -8.53 12.87
C ARG A 35 2.48 -8.58 14.22
N ASP A 36 1.50 -7.70 14.44
CA ASP A 36 0.68 -7.74 15.63
C ASP A 36 -0.23 -8.97 15.62
N ARG A 37 -0.46 -9.50 16.81
CA ARG A 37 -1.27 -10.70 17.01
C ARG A 37 -2.27 -10.48 18.13
N LEU A 38 -3.54 -10.79 17.84
CA LEU A 38 -4.61 -10.78 18.84
C LEU A 38 -5.35 -12.11 18.81
N GLU A 39 -5.53 -12.72 19.98
CA GLU A 39 -6.27 -13.97 20.13
C GLU A 39 -7.56 -13.72 20.89
N ILE A 40 -8.67 -14.25 20.39
CA ILE A 40 -9.94 -14.29 21.12
C ILE A 40 -10.48 -15.72 21.17
N LYS A 41 -11.12 -16.05 22.29
CA LYS A 41 -11.93 -17.26 22.43
C LYS A 41 -13.39 -16.91 22.17
N THR A 42 -14.02 -17.66 21.29
CA THR A 42 -15.42 -17.42 20.89
C THR A 42 -16.08 -18.71 20.41
N ASN A 43 -17.34 -18.66 20.02
CA ASN A 43 -18.03 -19.81 19.44
C ASN A 43 -17.87 -19.87 17.90
N LYS A 44 -18.19 -21.02 17.31
CA LYS A 44 -18.11 -21.25 15.85
C LYS A 44 -18.98 -20.29 15.04
N ASN A 45 -20.08 -19.79 15.60
CA ASN A 45 -20.97 -18.85 14.90
C ASN A 45 -20.31 -17.48 14.72
N VAL A 46 -19.58 -16.97 15.71
CA VAL A 46 -18.82 -15.72 15.55
C VAL A 46 -17.74 -15.86 14.49
N ALA A 47 -17.04 -17.01 14.44
CA ALA A 47 -16.05 -17.27 13.40
C ALA A 47 -16.66 -17.28 11.99
N ARG A 48 -17.81 -17.92 11.81
CA ARG A 48 -18.57 -17.91 10.53
C ARG A 48 -19.05 -16.52 10.14
N PHE A 49 -19.50 -15.73 11.12
CA PHE A 49 -19.92 -14.35 10.89
C PHE A 49 -18.76 -13.50 10.37
N ILE A 50 -17.61 -13.55 11.05
CA ILE A 50 -16.41 -12.82 10.64
C ILE A 50 -15.98 -13.26 9.24
N ALA A 51 -15.99 -14.56 8.94
CA ALA A 51 -15.65 -15.09 7.61
C ALA A 51 -16.61 -14.62 6.50
N SER A 52 -17.79 -14.09 6.84
CA SER A 52 -18.78 -13.56 5.90
C SER A 52 -18.59 -12.05 5.63
N LEU A 53 -17.64 -11.40 6.29
CA LEU A 53 -17.28 -9.98 6.05
C LEU A 53 -16.38 -9.86 4.82
N ASP A 54 -16.94 -10.11 3.65
CA ASP A 54 -16.27 -10.07 2.34
C ASP A 54 -16.47 -8.75 1.59
N GLY A 55 -17.28 -7.83 2.15
CA GLY A 55 -17.64 -6.57 1.53
C GLY A 55 -18.79 -6.62 0.52
N ILE A 56 -19.40 -7.79 0.31
CA ILE A 56 -20.46 -7.99 -0.70
C ILE A 56 -21.85 -7.86 -0.07
N LYS A 57 -22.10 -8.61 1.01
CA LYS A 57 -23.39 -8.64 1.72
C LYS A 57 -23.46 -7.58 2.82
N THR A 58 -24.68 -7.12 3.13
CA THR A 58 -24.89 -6.24 4.29
C THR A 58 -24.88 -7.04 5.58
N ILE A 59 -24.63 -6.37 6.72
CA ILE A 59 -24.68 -7.03 8.03
C ILE A 59 -26.06 -7.66 8.29
N ASN A 60 -27.14 -7.03 7.85
CA ASN A 60 -28.49 -7.58 8.03
C ASN A 60 -28.70 -8.87 7.24
N ASP A 61 -28.20 -8.94 6.00
CA ASP A 61 -28.32 -10.14 5.16
C ASP A 61 -27.56 -11.30 5.81
N ILE A 62 -26.33 -11.05 6.26
CA ILE A 62 -25.49 -12.04 6.94
C ILE A 62 -26.18 -12.55 8.21
N VAL A 63 -26.70 -11.65 9.07
CA VAL A 63 -27.38 -12.05 10.32
C VAL A 63 -28.64 -12.85 10.04
N THR A 64 -29.41 -12.48 9.01
CA THR A 64 -30.64 -13.18 8.62
C THR A 64 -30.36 -14.59 8.11
N GLU A 65 -29.33 -14.76 7.28
CA GLU A 65 -28.91 -16.08 6.78
C GLU A 65 -28.40 -17.00 7.90
N MET A 66 -27.75 -16.44 8.92
CA MET A 66 -27.19 -17.21 10.03
C MET A 66 -28.22 -17.58 11.11
N GLY A 67 -29.29 -16.80 11.27
CA GLY A 67 -30.43 -17.05 12.17
C GLY A 67 -30.14 -17.10 13.68
N SER A 68 -28.88 -17.02 14.11
CA SER A 68 -28.44 -17.40 15.46
C SER A 68 -27.65 -16.32 16.21
N LEU A 69 -27.65 -15.06 15.75
CA LEU A 69 -26.89 -13.96 16.36
C LEU A 69 -27.82 -12.82 16.80
N ARG A 70 -27.62 -12.36 18.05
CA ARG A 70 -28.35 -11.19 18.57
C ARG A 70 -27.75 -9.91 17.97
N SER A 71 -28.59 -9.05 17.39
CA SER A 71 -28.15 -7.79 16.75
C SER A 71 -27.21 -6.96 17.63
N LYS A 72 -27.51 -6.83 18.93
CA LYS A 72 -26.67 -6.06 19.88
C LYS A 72 -25.24 -6.60 20.03
N ASP A 73 -25.06 -7.92 19.90
CA ASP A 73 -23.72 -8.53 20.00
C ASP A 73 -22.95 -8.35 18.69
N VAL A 74 -23.66 -8.38 17.55
CA VAL A 74 -23.08 -8.08 16.25
C VAL A 74 -22.56 -6.64 16.20
N ASP A 75 -23.36 -5.67 16.65
CA ASP A 75 -22.94 -4.26 16.67
C ASP A 75 -21.67 -4.06 17.51
N LYS A 76 -21.58 -4.73 18.67
CA LYS A 76 -20.39 -4.71 19.53
C LYS A 76 -19.18 -5.37 18.88
N LEU A 77 -19.37 -6.49 18.19
CA LEU A 77 -18.30 -7.18 17.48
C LEU A 77 -17.78 -6.33 16.32
N ILE A 78 -18.65 -5.74 15.52
CA ILE A 78 -18.27 -4.82 14.44
C ILE A 78 -17.50 -3.62 15.01
N ALA A 79 -18.00 -2.99 16.08
CA ALA A 79 -17.30 -1.90 16.74
C ALA A 79 -15.91 -2.32 17.25
N PHE A 80 -15.78 -3.51 17.85
CA PHE A 80 -14.49 -4.06 18.26
C PHE A 80 -13.54 -4.25 17.08
N LEU A 81 -13.99 -4.90 16.00
CA LEU A 81 -13.17 -5.15 14.81
C LEU A 81 -12.73 -3.85 14.12
N LEU A 82 -13.60 -2.83 14.08
CA LEU A 82 -13.26 -1.51 13.57
C LEU A 82 -12.22 -0.81 14.46
N ASN A 83 -12.39 -0.86 15.78
CA ASN A 83 -11.45 -0.25 16.73
C ASN A 83 -10.09 -0.96 16.73
N GLN A 84 -10.04 -2.26 16.43
CA GLN A 84 -8.79 -3.00 16.23
C GLN A 84 -8.23 -2.86 14.81
N HIS A 85 -8.90 -2.09 13.93
CA HIS A 85 -8.55 -1.93 12.52
C HIS A 85 -8.50 -3.24 11.72
N PHE A 86 -9.24 -4.27 12.10
CA PHE A 86 -9.26 -5.56 11.38
C PHE A 86 -10.19 -5.58 10.17
N ILE A 87 -11.19 -4.70 10.16
CA ILE A 87 -12.16 -4.55 9.07
C ILE A 87 -12.29 -3.08 8.67
N TYR A 88 -12.85 -2.82 7.50
CA TYR A 88 -13.21 -1.48 7.03
C TYR A 88 -14.60 -1.46 6.37
N ASP A 89 -15.22 -0.29 6.35
CA ASP A 89 -16.50 -0.05 5.67
C ASP A 89 -16.26 0.17 4.17
N VAL A 90 -16.80 -0.71 3.35
CA VAL A 90 -16.61 -0.70 1.89
C VAL A 90 -17.31 0.48 1.23
N ASN A 91 -18.34 1.06 1.88
CA ASN A 91 -19.06 2.19 1.31
C ASN A 91 -18.24 3.50 1.31
N ASN A 92 -17.13 3.54 2.04
CA ASN A 92 -16.24 4.70 2.13
C ASN A 92 -15.00 4.59 1.21
N ILE A 93 -15.00 3.64 0.26
CA ILE A 93 -13.87 3.47 -0.66
C ILE A 93 -13.92 4.58 -1.74
N CYS A 94 -12.89 5.41 -1.77
CA CYS A 94 -12.61 6.31 -2.89
C CYS A 94 -12.11 5.52 -4.11
N ASP A 95 -12.24 6.10 -5.30
CA ASP A 95 -11.63 5.55 -6.52
C ASP A 95 -10.10 5.50 -6.34
N ILE A 96 -9.58 4.29 -6.15
CA ILE A 96 -8.16 4.04 -5.89
C ILE A 96 -7.59 3.39 -7.14
N GLU A 97 -6.49 3.95 -7.66
CA GLU A 97 -5.72 3.29 -8.71
C GLU A 97 -5.31 1.88 -8.26
N PRO A 98 -5.71 0.81 -8.98
CA PRO A 98 -5.51 -0.57 -8.52
C PRO A 98 -4.07 -0.92 -8.16
N ARG A 99 -3.09 -0.28 -8.80
CA ARG A 99 -1.66 -0.49 -8.53
C ARG A 99 -1.24 -0.12 -7.10
N PHE A 100 -1.97 0.77 -6.42
CA PHE A 100 -1.64 1.23 -5.07
C PHE A 100 -2.48 0.55 -3.98
N SER A 101 -3.44 -0.30 -4.34
CA SER A 101 -4.34 -0.99 -3.40
C SER A 101 -3.61 -1.57 -2.18
N ARG A 102 -2.60 -2.42 -2.38
CA ARG A 102 -1.79 -3.01 -1.29
C ARG A 102 -1.00 -1.98 -0.49
N GLN A 103 -0.48 -0.95 -1.15
CA GLN A 103 0.29 0.11 -0.50
C GLN A 103 -0.62 0.99 0.38
N ILE A 104 -1.86 1.24 -0.06
CA ILE A 104 -2.85 1.97 0.73
C ILE A 104 -3.22 1.19 1.98
N THR A 105 -3.47 -0.12 1.88
CA THR A 105 -3.73 -0.95 3.07
C THR A 105 -2.53 -0.94 4.03
N PHE A 106 -1.30 -0.93 3.50
CA PHE A 106 -0.10 -0.77 4.32
C PHE A 106 -0.09 0.57 5.07
N TRP A 107 -0.47 1.67 4.42
CA TRP A 107 -0.58 2.97 5.08
C TRP A 107 -1.65 2.97 6.17
N ASP A 108 -2.78 2.30 5.96
CA ASP A 108 -3.85 2.20 6.97
C ASP A 108 -3.41 1.51 8.27
N ASP A 109 -2.32 0.72 8.23
CA ASP A 109 -1.78 0.02 9.38
C ASP A 109 -0.64 0.78 10.06
N PHE A 110 0.11 1.60 9.31
CA PHE A 110 1.29 2.33 9.82
C PHE A 110 1.07 3.82 10.07
N VAL A 111 0.06 4.42 9.44
CA VAL A 111 -0.26 5.85 9.53
C VAL A 111 -1.65 6.00 10.11
N LEU A 112 -1.81 5.68 11.40
CA LEU A 112 -3.12 5.62 12.05
C LEU A 112 -3.85 6.98 12.13
N GLU A 113 -3.12 8.08 12.03
CA GLU A 113 -3.67 9.44 12.10
C GLU A 113 -4.38 9.87 10.81
N ARG A 114 -4.23 9.15 9.70
CA ARG A 114 -4.78 9.53 8.40
C ARG A 114 -5.09 8.32 7.52
N PRO A 115 -6.23 8.30 6.81
CA PRO A 115 -6.52 7.25 5.84
C PRO A 115 -5.39 7.01 4.84
N GLY A 116 -5.17 5.75 4.48
CA GLY A 116 -4.11 5.33 3.57
C GLY A 116 -4.27 5.95 2.17
N VAL A 117 -5.51 6.16 1.72
CA VAL A 117 -5.82 6.85 0.46
C VAL A 117 -5.34 8.31 0.49
N ASP A 118 -5.59 9.03 1.58
CA ASP A 118 -5.13 10.40 1.73
C ASP A 118 -3.60 10.47 1.84
N THR A 119 -2.99 9.48 2.52
CA THR A 119 -1.54 9.31 2.55
C THR A 119 -0.97 9.12 1.15
N GLN A 120 -1.63 8.31 0.33
CA GLN A 120 -1.25 8.09 -1.07
C GLN A 120 -1.36 9.38 -1.89
N HIS A 121 -2.47 10.11 -1.80
CA HIS A 121 -2.63 11.40 -2.48
C HIS A 121 -1.54 12.41 -2.09
N ILE A 122 -1.19 12.46 -0.81
CA ILE A 122 -0.11 13.32 -0.33
C ILE A 122 1.23 12.91 -0.93
N LEU A 123 1.55 11.61 -1.01
CA LEU A 123 2.76 11.11 -1.66
C LEU A 123 2.81 11.49 -3.14
N GLU A 124 1.70 11.33 -3.87
CA GLU A 124 1.59 11.67 -5.29
C GLU A 124 1.80 13.16 -5.56
N SER A 125 1.38 14.02 -4.62
CA SER A 125 1.57 15.46 -4.70
C SER A 125 3.02 15.92 -4.48
N LYS A 126 3.89 15.07 -3.92
CA LYS A 126 5.27 15.48 -3.60
C LYS A 126 6.10 15.70 -4.86
N LYS A 127 7.01 16.67 -4.75
CA LYS A 127 8.07 16.92 -5.72
C LYS A 127 9.41 16.46 -5.15
N VAL A 128 10.11 15.62 -5.89
CA VAL A 128 11.40 15.05 -5.48
C VAL A 128 12.50 15.49 -6.44
N VAL A 129 13.60 16.00 -5.89
CA VAL A 129 14.81 16.34 -6.65
C VAL A 129 15.87 15.27 -6.39
N LEU A 130 16.38 14.65 -7.46
CA LEU A 130 17.46 13.68 -7.40
C LEU A 130 18.75 14.29 -7.95
N PHE A 131 19.72 14.49 -7.07
CA PHE A 131 21.10 14.80 -7.43
C PHE A 131 21.89 13.50 -7.63
N GLY A 132 22.26 13.22 -8.86
CA GLY A 132 22.99 12.02 -9.25
C GLY A 132 22.07 10.88 -9.71
N CYS A 133 22.01 10.69 -11.02
CA CYS A 133 21.35 9.56 -11.69
C CYS A 133 22.27 8.33 -11.74
N GLY A 134 23.05 8.09 -10.68
CA GLY A 134 23.86 6.87 -10.53
C GLY A 134 23.01 5.66 -10.15
N ALA A 135 23.66 4.51 -9.93
CA ALA A 135 23.01 3.26 -9.53
C ALA A 135 22.05 3.40 -8.33
N VAL A 136 22.53 4.05 -7.25
CA VAL A 136 21.75 4.23 -6.02
C VAL A 136 20.59 5.19 -6.24
N GLY A 137 20.86 6.39 -6.77
CA GLY A 137 19.84 7.40 -7.01
C GLY A 137 18.74 6.92 -7.95
N ALA A 138 19.12 6.22 -9.02
CA ALA A 138 18.17 5.61 -9.95
C ALA A 138 17.27 4.56 -9.27
N LYS A 139 17.81 3.76 -8.33
CA LYS A 139 16.98 2.78 -7.62
C LYS A 139 16.02 3.43 -6.64
N ILE A 140 16.46 4.47 -5.93
CA ILE A 140 15.61 5.24 -5.01
C ILE A 140 14.45 5.86 -5.79
N ILE A 141 14.73 6.57 -6.88
CA ILE A 141 13.68 7.25 -7.64
C ILE A 141 12.76 6.26 -8.36
N GLU A 142 13.28 5.10 -8.79
CA GLU A 142 12.45 4.00 -9.31
C GLU A 142 11.41 3.56 -8.26
N ILE A 143 11.83 3.32 -7.01
CA ILE A 143 10.93 2.92 -5.92
C ILE A 143 9.91 4.01 -5.65
N LEU A 144 10.32 5.28 -5.60
CA LEU A 144 9.43 6.42 -5.38
C LEU A 144 8.39 6.57 -6.49
N VAL A 145 8.77 6.43 -7.76
CA VAL A 145 7.82 6.42 -8.89
C VAL A 145 6.87 5.23 -8.78
N ARG A 146 7.38 4.04 -8.46
CA ARG A 146 6.53 2.86 -8.26
C ARG A 146 5.50 3.07 -7.15
N ALA A 147 5.88 3.78 -6.08
CA ALA A 147 5.03 4.15 -4.96
C ALA A 147 4.09 5.33 -5.26
N GLY A 148 4.25 6.04 -6.37
CA GLY A 148 3.31 7.06 -6.83
C GLY A 148 3.86 8.49 -6.89
N VAL A 149 5.14 8.75 -6.59
CA VAL A 149 5.71 10.09 -6.78
C VAL A 149 5.70 10.45 -8.27
N LYS A 150 5.02 11.54 -8.63
CA LYS A 150 4.87 11.96 -10.04
C LYS A 150 5.82 13.10 -10.44
N ASN A 151 6.11 14.02 -9.54
CA ASN A 151 6.83 15.26 -9.87
C ASN A 151 8.33 15.11 -9.55
N ILE A 152 9.18 15.04 -10.58
CA ILE A 152 10.59 14.67 -10.41
C ILE A 152 11.50 15.66 -11.11
N VAL A 153 12.61 16.00 -10.45
CA VAL A 153 13.72 16.72 -11.06
C VAL A 153 14.95 15.81 -11.04
N LEU A 154 15.55 15.56 -12.20
CA LEU A 154 16.76 14.76 -12.35
C LEU A 154 17.95 15.67 -12.65
N VAL A 155 19.03 15.55 -11.87
CA VAL A 155 20.26 16.33 -12.06
C VAL A 155 21.45 15.38 -12.16
N ASP A 156 22.07 15.29 -13.34
CA ASP A 156 23.32 14.54 -13.56
C ASP A 156 24.02 15.03 -14.83
N TYR A 157 25.35 15.09 -14.83
CA TYR A 157 26.17 15.60 -15.93
C TYR A 157 26.89 14.49 -16.72
N LYS A 158 26.62 13.22 -16.42
CA LYS A 158 27.29 12.08 -17.05
C LYS A 158 26.40 11.41 -18.09
N SER A 159 27.03 10.84 -19.10
CA SER A 159 26.39 9.94 -20.06
C SER A 159 26.44 8.48 -19.59
N LEU A 160 25.55 7.65 -20.13
CA LEU A 160 25.53 6.21 -19.90
C LEU A 160 26.75 5.55 -20.55
N SER A 161 27.43 4.67 -19.82
CA SER A 161 28.60 3.91 -20.32
C SER A 161 28.42 2.40 -20.16
N LYS A 162 29.25 1.59 -20.83
CA LYS A 162 29.24 0.12 -20.72
C LYS A 162 29.38 -0.37 -19.28
N SER A 163 30.22 0.27 -18.46
CA SER A 163 30.42 -0.12 -17.05
C SER A 163 29.19 0.12 -16.16
N ASN A 164 28.16 0.81 -16.66
CA ASN A 164 26.93 1.04 -15.92
C ASN A 164 26.01 -0.19 -15.91
N ALA A 165 26.20 -1.15 -16.83
CA ALA A 165 25.40 -2.36 -16.98
C ALA A 165 25.28 -3.18 -15.69
N ALA A 166 26.35 -3.26 -14.89
CA ALA A 166 26.36 -4.04 -13.66
C ALA A 166 25.52 -3.43 -12.51
N ARG A 167 25.06 -2.18 -12.64
CA ARG A 167 24.58 -1.41 -11.46
C ARG A 167 23.36 -0.52 -11.70
N HIS A 168 23.12 -0.05 -12.93
CA HIS A 168 22.06 0.93 -13.19
C HIS A 168 20.83 0.19 -13.73
N CYS A 169 19.72 0.25 -13.00
CA CYS A 169 18.47 -0.46 -13.35
C CYS A 169 17.91 -0.08 -14.73
N TYR A 170 18.22 1.12 -15.22
CA TYR A 170 17.78 1.67 -16.50
C TYR A 170 18.82 1.48 -17.63
N TYR A 171 19.85 0.66 -17.44
CA TYR A 171 20.85 0.42 -18.48
C TYR A 171 20.23 -0.23 -19.72
N ASN A 172 20.52 0.35 -20.88
CA ASN A 172 20.24 -0.25 -22.18
C ASN A 172 21.44 -0.03 -23.08
N TYR A 173 22.00 -1.10 -23.64
CA TYR A 173 23.20 -1.04 -24.50
C TYR A 173 22.98 -0.13 -25.72
N LYS A 174 21.75 -0.03 -26.23
CA LYS A 174 21.38 0.86 -27.35
C LYS A 174 21.40 2.35 -26.97
N LYS A 175 21.46 2.67 -25.67
CA LYS A 175 21.42 4.02 -25.12
C LYS A 175 22.78 4.49 -24.58
N ILE A 176 23.85 3.71 -24.78
CA ILE A 176 25.21 4.12 -24.42
C ILE A 176 25.55 5.46 -25.11
N GLY A 177 26.21 6.36 -24.38
CA GLY A 177 26.56 7.70 -24.83
C GLY A 177 25.47 8.74 -24.60
N LYS A 178 24.22 8.34 -24.36
CA LYS A 178 23.12 9.27 -24.05
C LYS A 178 23.23 9.80 -22.61
N PRO A 179 22.79 11.05 -22.33
CA PRO A 179 22.75 11.60 -20.98
C PRO A 179 21.99 10.70 -20.01
N LYS A 180 22.51 10.51 -18.80
CA LYS A 180 21.84 9.67 -17.80
C LYS A 180 20.45 10.18 -17.42
N VAL A 181 20.28 11.50 -17.34
CA VAL A 181 18.98 12.13 -17.07
C VAL A 181 17.94 11.76 -18.12
N ASP A 182 18.33 11.58 -19.39
CA ASP A 182 17.41 11.21 -20.46
C ASP A 182 17.00 9.74 -20.37
N VAL A 183 17.99 8.84 -20.25
CA VAL A 183 17.71 7.40 -20.23
C VAL A 183 16.95 7.01 -18.96
N LEU A 184 17.26 7.62 -17.82
CA LEU A 184 16.51 7.42 -16.58
C LEU A 184 15.08 7.98 -16.71
N SER A 185 14.91 9.17 -17.30
CA SER A 185 13.57 9.74 -17.53
C SER A 185 12.68 8.84 -18.39
N GLU A 186 13.23 8.27 -19.47
CA GLU A 186 12.52 7.32 -20.34
C GLU A 186 12.10 6.07 -19.55
N PHE A 187 13.03 5.49 -18.77
CA PHE A 187 12.75 4.33 -17.92
C PHE A 187 11.66 4.60 -16.88
N LEU A 188 11.69 5.74 -16.19
CA LEU A 188 10.67 6.09 -15.20
C LEU A 188 9.29 6.28 -15.85
N SER A 189 9.24 6.84 -17.06
CA SER A 189 7.98 7.03 -17.81
C SER A 189 7.36 5.70 -18.27
N TRP A 190 8.16 4.63 -18.40
CA TRP A 190 7.64 3.28 -18.66
C TRP A 190 7.00 2.65 -17.41
N ILE A 191 7.40 3.06 -16.21
CA ILE A 191 6.84 2.56 -14.95
C ILE A 191 5.49 3.23 -14.64
N ASP A 192 5.41 4.54 -14.88
CA ASP A 192 4.18 5.31 -14.75
C ASP A 192 4.20 6.45 -15.76
N SER A 193 3.28 6.45 -16.71
CA SER A 193 3.20 7.46 -17.76
C SER A 193 2.76 8.84 -17.26
N ARG A 194 2.33 8.93 -15.99
CA ARG A 194 1.86 10.18 -15.36
C ARG A 194 3.01 10.97 -14.72
N VAL A 195 4.24 10.45 -14.72
CA VAL A 195 5.39 11.18 -14.17
C VAL A 195 5.71 12.41 -14.99
N ILE A 196 5.98 13.51 -14.29
CA ILE A 196 6.39 14.80 -14.86
C ILE A 196 7.84 15.01 -14.45
N ILE A 197 8.74 14.96 -15.43
CA ILE A 197 10.19 14.95 -15.19
C ILE A 197 10.84 16.20 -15.80
N THR A 198 11.46 17.02 -14.95
CA THR A 198 12.40 18.06 -15.35
C THR A 198 13.82 17.49 -15.32
N LYS A 199 14.62 17.77 -16.35
CA LYS A 199 15.98 17.23 -16.49
C LYS A 199 17.00 18.35 -16.53
N HIS A 200 18.04 18.24 -15.72
CA HIS A 200 19.21 19.12 -15.73
C HIS A 200 20.44 18.30 -16.02
N PHE A 201 20.97 18.42 -17.24
CA PHE A 201 22.25 17.82 -17.61
C PHE A 201 23.42 18.71 -17.14
N GLU A 202 23.52 18.86 -15.82
CA GLU A 202 24.36 19.88 -15.20
C GLU A 202 25.14 19.27 -14.03
N LYS A 203 26.31 19.87 -13.77
CA LYS A 203 27.12 19.54 -12.61
C LYS A 203 26.96 20.66 -11.59
N LEU A 204 26.49 20.31 -10.40
CA LEU A 204 26.52 21.25 -9.28
C LEU A 204 27.99 21.50 -8.91
N ILE A 205 28.44 22.73 -9.08
CA ILE A 205 29.78 23.19 -8.68
C ILE A 205 29.62 24.37 -7.72
N PRO A 206 30.44 24.47 -6.66
CA PRO A 206 30.48 25.69 -5.85
C PRO A 206 30.86 26.89 -6.73
N PRO A 207 30.35 28.10 -6.43
CA PRO A 207 30.88 29.33 -6.99
C PRO A 207 32.27 29.56 -6.40
N THR A 208 33.27 28.88 -6.92
CA THR A 208 34.67 29.17 -6.59
C THR A 208 35.05 30.40 -7.41
N TYR A 209 35.13 31.56 -6.76
CA TYR A 209 35.81 32.71 -7.35
C TYR A 209 37.29 32.32 -7.48
N LEU A 210 37.75 32.14 -8.72
CA LEU A 210 39.17 32.02 -9.06
C LEU A 210 39.83 33.40 -8.96
#